data_AF-A0A017HVI9-F1
#
_entry.id   AF-A0A017HVI9-F1
#
_cell.length_a   1.000
_cell.length_b   1.000
_cell.length_c   1.000
_cell.angle_alpha   90.00
_cell.angle_beta   90.00
_cell.angle_gamma   90.00
#
_symmetry.space_group_name_H-M   'P 1'
#
loop_
_entity.id
_entity.type
_entity.pdbx_description
1 polymer ?
#
loop_
_entity_poly.entity_id
_entity_poly.type
_entity_poly.pdbx_seq_one_letter_code
_entity_poly.pdbx_strand_id
1 'polypeptide(L)'
;MTDTTIAGLLKARDEMLAELLALRDRAAKVYNDIEAMDRVLDALGYDGPPLAERQARQHRLVIFNRNELRQFILRELRKGEPLTSRDLAERICGEEGKDIRDQRMVMDVTRRVSKAVKLLEERKAVRGTKDRMGRWVWELAIRHSAEAS
;
A
#
# COMPACT_ATOMS: atom_id res chain seq x y z
N MET A 1 -17.74 2.73 -35.78
CA MET A 1 -17.61 4.11 -35.24
C MET A 1 -17.49 4.14 -33.72
N THR A 2 -18.08 3.18 -32.99
CA THR A 2 -17.98 3.07 -31.52
C THR A 2 -16.60 2.62 -31.01
N ASP A 3 -15.89 1.81 -31.78
CA ASP A 3 -14.59 1.23 -31.40
C ASP A 3 -13.48 2.29 -31.25
N THR A 4 -13.49 3.31 -32.12
CA THR A 4 -12.51 4.40 -32.11
C THR A 4 -12.69 5.32 -30.91
N THR A 5 -13.95 5.57 -30.50
CA THR A 5 -14.27 6.39 -29.32
C THR A 5 -13.90 5.67 -28.03
N ILE A 6 -14.15 4.36 -27.95
CA ILE A 6 -13.75 3.55 -26.79
C ILE A 6 -12.22 3.50 -26.66
N ALA A 7 -11.51 3.28 -27.77
CA ALA A 7 -10.04 3.29 -27.78
C ALA A 7 -9.46 4.64 -27.33
N GLY A 8 -10.06 5.76 -27.76
CA GLY A 8 -9.66 7.10 -27.33
C GLY A 8 -9.86 7.33 -25.83
N LEU A 9 -10.98 6.88 -25.27
CA LEU A 9 -11.26 6.99 -23.83
C LEU A 9 -10.32 6.12 -22.99
N LEU A 10 -10.00 4.91 -23.45
CA LEU A 10 -9.03 4.04 -22.77
C LEU A 10 -7.63 4.67 -22.76
N LYS A 11 -7.21 5.25 -23.89
CA LYS A 11 -5.93 5.95 -23.98
C LYS A 11 -5.86 7.15 -23.02
N ALA A 12 -6.88 8.01 -23.03
CA ALA A 12 -6.96 9.16 -22.13
C ALA A 12 -6.96 8.75 -20.65
N ARG A 13 -7.64 7.64 -20.31
CA ARG A 13 -7.62 7.06 -18.97
C ARG A 13 -6.20 6.64 -18.55
N ASP A 14 -5.45 6.00 -19.44
CA ASP A 14 -4.10 5.53 -19.12
C ASP A 14 -3.11 6.69 -19.00
N GLU A 15 -3.25 7.73 -19.81
CA GLU A 15 -2.50 9.00 -19.68
C GLU A 15 -2.77 9.67 -18.32
N MET A 16 -4.04 9.77 -17.92
CA MET A 16 -4.42 10.32 -16.60
C MET A 16 -3.87 9.48 -15.44
N LEU A 17 -3.81 8.16 -15.59
CA LEU A 17 -3.21 7.29 -14.58
C LEU A 17 -1.71 7.52 -14.46
N ALA A 18 -1.00 7.68 -15.59
CA ALA A 18 0.42 7.99 -15.59
C ALA A 18 0.72 9.35 -14.92
N GLU A 19 -0.09 10.37 -15.21
CA GLU A 19 0.04 11.68 -14.57
C GLU A 19 -0.21 11.61 -13.06
N LEU A 20 -1.23 10.86 -12.63
CA LEU A 20 -1.50 10.63 -11.21
C LEU A 20 -0.31 9.98 -10.49
N LEU A 21 0.36 9.01 -11.13
CA LEU A 21 1.56 8.38 -10.58
C LEU A 21 2.70 9.39 -10.44
N ALA A 22 2.98 10.18 -11.47
CA ALA A 22 4.03 11.20 -11.44
C ALA A 22 3.80 12.27 -10.36
N LEU A 23 2.54 12.70 -10.17
CA LEU A 23 2.18 13.65 -9.12
C LEU A 23 2.41 13.08 -7.72
N ARG A 24 2.15 11.78 -7.54
CA ARG A 24 2.39 11.09 -6.26
C ARG A 24 3.87 10.95 -5.97
N ASP A 25 4.68 10.58 -6.95
CA ASP A 25 6.14 10.50 -6.79
C ASP A 25 6.72 11.86 -6.40
N ARG A 26 6.22 12.94 -7.02
CA ARG A 26 6.59 14.30 -6.65
C ARG A 26 6.18 14.63 -5.21
N ALA A 27 4.97 14.28 -4.80
CA ALA A 27 4.50 14.49 -3.43
C ALA A 27 5.38 13.74 -2.42
N ALA A 28 5.77 12.50 -2.74
CA ALA A 28 6.67 11.71 -1.90
C ALA A 28 8.04 12.37 -1.72
N LYS A 29 8.63 12.94 -2.79
CA LYS A 29 9.87 13.71 -2.71
C LYS A 29 9.72 14.93 -1.80
N VAL A 30 8.66 15.71 -1.99
CA VAL A 30 8.37 16.88 -1.16
C VAL A 30 8.24 16.50 0.32
N TYR A 31 7.62 15.35 0.64
CA TYR A 31 7.56 14.88 2.03
C TYR A 31 8.93 14.54 2.60
N ASN A 32 9.77 13.83 1.85
CA ASN A 32 11.12 13.49 2.29
C ASN A 32 11.94 14.77 2.54
N ASP A 33 11.77 15.79 1.70
CA ASP A 33 12.44 17.09 1.84
C ASP A 33 11.96 17.82 3.11
N ILE A 34 10.65 17.85 3.36
CA ILE A 34 10.08 18.44 4.59
C ILE A 34 10.62 17.73 5.83
N GLU A 35 10.65 16.40 5.83
CA GLU A 35 11.19 15.62 6.95
C GLU A 35 12.69 15.89 7.17
N ALA A 36 13.45 16.06 6.08
CA ALA A 36 14.85 16.46 6.18
C ALA A 36 15.01 17.88 6.77
N MET A 37 14.14 18.82 6.38
CA MET A 37 14.13 20.17 6.95
C MET A 37 13.79 20.14 8.45
N ASP A 38 12.79 19.37 8.86
CA ASP A 38 12.42 19.20 10.28
C ASP A 38 13.60 18.66 11.09
N ARG A 39 14.31 17.64 10.60
CA ARG A 39 15.53 17.13 11.25
C ARG A 39 16.63 18.17 11.38
N VAL A 40 16.80 19.04 10.38
CA VAL A 40 17.80 20.11 10.43
C VAL A 40 17.40 21.18 11.44
N LEU A 41 16.12 21.55 11.49
CA LEU A 41 15.59 22.49 12.49
C LEU A 41 15.82 21.97 13.92
N ASP A 42 15.55 20.68 14.14
CA ASP A 42 15.82 20.02 15.41
C ASP A 42 17.32 20.05 15.76
N ALA A 43 18.20 19.73 14.80
CA ALA A 43 19.65 19.75 15.01
C ALA A 43 20.21 21.15 15.29
N LEU A 44 19.54 22.20 14.78
CA LEU A 44 19.87 23.60 15.06
C LEU A 44 19.31 24.10 16.40
N GLY A 45 18.59 23.26 17.14
CA GLY A 45 18.03 23.60 18.45
C GLY A 45 16.82 24.54 18.37
N TYR A 46 16.09 24.53 17.25
CA TYR A 46 14.86 25.31 17.12
C TYR A 46 13.78 24.81 18.11
N ASP A 47 13.32 25.68 19.00
CA ASP A 47 12.39 25.37 20.10
C ASP A 47 11.07 26.16 20.02
N GLY A 48 10.79 26.79 18.87
CA GLY A 48 9.55 27.52 18.61
C GLY A 48 8.29 26.64 18.75
N PRO A 49 7.08 27.24 18.77
CA PRO A 49 5.85 26.47 18.92
C PRO A 49 5.82 25.33 17.92
N PRO A 50 5.52 24.09 18.36
CA PRO A 50 5.61 22.94 17.49
C PRO A 50 4.71 23.21 16.28
N LEU A 51 5.29 23.12 15.08
CA LEU A 51 4.55 23.17 13.81
C LEU A 51 3.39 22.13 13.75
N ALA A 52 3.32 21.25 14.75
CA ALA A 52 2.28 20.29 15.07
C ALA A 52 0.84 20.81 14.93
N GLU A 53 0.53 22.09 15.20
CA GLU A 53 -0.83 22.62 15.00
C GLU A 53 -1.23 22.72 13.51
N ARG A 54 -0.27 22.72 12.56
CA ARG A 54 -0.54 22.57 11.12
C ARG A 54 -0.48 21.12 10.63
N GLN A 55 0.13 20.21 11.38
CA GLN A 55 0.34 18.80 11.02
C GLN A 55 -0.82 17.87 11.42
N ALA A 56 -1.88 18.38 12.05
CA ALA A 56 -2.97 17.59 12.64
C ALA A 56 -3.80 16.74 11.65
N ARG A 57 -3.53 16.80 10.34
CA ARG A 57 -3.96 15.77 9.39
C ARG A 57 -2.77 14.87 9.11
N GLN A 58 -2.46 14.02 10.08
CA GLN A 58 -1.57 12.86 9.97
C GLN A 58 -1.48 12.44 8.50
N HIS A 59 -0.33 12.71 7.90
CA HIS A 59 -0.03 12.26 6.55
C HIS A 59 -0.28 10.76 6.52
N ARG A 60 -1.44 10.36 5.97
CA ARG A 60 -1.64 8.98 5.56
C ARG A 60 -0.43 8.70 4.71
N LEU A 61 0.40 7.77 5.14
CA LEU A 61 1.48 7.27 4.32
C LEU A 61 0.83 6.72 3.07
N VAL A 62 0.73 7.52 2.01
CA VAL A 62 0.03 7.15 0.79
C VAL A 62 1.00 6.26 -0.02
N ILE A 63 1.36 5.10 0.56
CA ILE A 63 2.22 4.10 -0.08
C ILE A 63 1.51 3.44 -1.26
N PHE A 64 0.16 3.42 -1.28
CA PHE A 64 -0.61 2.82 -2.37
C PHE A 64 -1.81 3.67 -2.79
N ASN A 65 -2.09 3.74 -4.09
CA ASN A 65 -3.36 4.18 -4.66
C ASN A 65 -4.50 3.23 -4.29
N ARG A 66 -5.73 3.69 -4.56
CA ARG A 66 -6.94 2.84 -4.56
C ARG A 66 -6.72 1.68 -5.55
N ASN A 67 -6.68 0.45 -5.02
CA ASN A 67 -6.42 -0.84 -5.71
C ASN A 67 -4.96 -1.30 -5.77
N GLU A 68 -3.94 -0.44 -5.65
CA GLU A 68 -2.53 -0.89 -5.74
C GLU A 68 -2.17 -1.82 -4.58
N LEU A 69 -2.56 -1.49 -3.36
CA LEU A 69 -2.36 -2.36 -2.19
C LEU A 69 -2.97 -3.75 -2.42
N ARG A 70 -4.14 -3.82 -3.06
CA ARG A 70 -4.80 -5.10 -3.35
C ARG A 70 -4.06 -5.87 -4.44
N GLN A 71 -3.59 -5.20 -5.48
CA GLN A 71 -2.80 -5.83 -6.55
C GLN A 71 -1.46 -6.34 -6.00
N PHE A 72 -0.79 -5.55 -5.15
CA PHE A 72 0.43 -5.96 -4.45
C PHE A 72 0.17 -7.22 -3.62
N ILE A 73 -0.84 -7.20 -2.74
CA ILE A 73 -1.17 -8.34 -1.89
C ILE A 73 -1.44 -9.59 -2.74
N LEU A 74 -2.26 -9.48 -3.79
CA LEU A 74 -2.56 -10.61 -4.66
C LEU A 74 -1.32 -11.10 -5.42
N ARG A 75 -0.45 -10.19 -5.87
CA ARG A 75 0.82 -10.53 -6.54
C ARG A 75 1.76 -11.28 -5.61
N GLU A 76 1.89 -10.85 -4.36
CA GLU A 76 2.71 -11.54 -3.37
C GLU A 76 2.13 -12.92 -3.03
N LEU A 77 0.82 -13.02 -2.81
CA LEU A 77 0.16 -14.29 -2.51
C LEU A 77 0.16 -15.27 -3.70
N ARG A 78 0.30 -14.77 -4.94
CA ARG A 78 0.51 -15.62 -6.15
C ARG A 78 1.85 -16.33 -6.17
N LYS A 79 2.82 -15.90 -5.38
CA LYS A 79 4.13 -16.59 -5.26
C LYS A 79 4.00 -17.95 -4.56
N GLY A 80 2.85 -18.25 -3.95
CA GLY A 80 2.49 -19.58 -3.45
C GLY A 80 2.79 -19.81 -1.97
N GLU A 81 3.38 -18.84 -1.29
CA GLU A 81 3.63 -18.90 0.16
C GLU A 81 2.50 -18.20 0.95
N PRO A 82 1.96 -18.83 2.01
CA PRO A 82 1.06 -18.15 2.93
C PRO A 82 1.79 -17.05 3.70
N LEU A 83 1.25 -15.83 3.72
CA LEU A 83 1.90 -14.67 4.35
C LEU A 83 1.03 -14.06 5.44
N THR A 84 1.63 -13.63 6.54
CA THR A 84 0.93 -12.82 7.54
C THR A 84 0.72 -11.40 7.03
N SER A 85 -0.20 -10.65 7.65
CA SER A 85 -0.36 -9.23 7.35
C SER A 85 0.89 -8.40 7.66
N ARG A 86 1.75 -8.88 8.56
CA ARG A 86 3.03 -8.26 8.89
C ARG A 86 4.06 -8.52 7.80
N ASP A 87 4.19 -9.77 7.34
CA ASP A 87 5.13 -10.11 6.25
C ASP A 87 4.82 -9.31 4.99
N LEU A 88 3.53 -9.19 4.65
CA LEU A 88 3.07 -8.34 3.56
C LEU A 88 3.44 -6.87 3.77
N ALA A 89 3.32 -6.35 5.00
CA ALA A 89 3.69 -4.97 5.32
C ALA A 89 5.21 -4.72 5.22
N GLU A 90 6.03 -5.67 5.66
CA GLU A 90 7.49 -5.57 5.56
C GLU A 90 7.95 -5.58 4.10
N ARG A 91 7.32 -6.42 3.25
CA ARG A 91 7.57 -6.43 1.80
C ARG A 91 7.15 -5.13 1.12
N ILE A 92 6.04 -4.55 1.54
CA ILE A 92 5.58 -3.22 1.08
C ILE A 92 6.62 -2.16 1.40
N CYS A 93 7.08 -2.12 2.66
CA CYS A 93 8.09 -1.14 3.09
C CYS A 93 9.40 -1.32 2.30
N GLY A 94 9.80 -2.57 2.04
CA GLY A 94 10.98 -2.89 1.25
C GLY A 94 10.88 -2.46 -0.22
N GLU A 95 9.76 -2.71 -0.91
CA GLU A 95 9.57 -2.30 -2.31
C GLU A 95 9.59 -0.77 -2.49
N GLU A 96 9.16 -0.04 -1.46
CA GLU A 96 9.01 1.42 -1.47
C GLU A 96 10.26 2.14 -0.92
N GLY A 97 11.34 1.39 -0.65
CA GLY A 97 12.59 1.93 -0.11
C GLY A 97 12.45 2.57 1.27
N LYS A 98 11.42 2.18 2.05
CA LYS A 98 11.18 2.68 3.41
C LYS A 98 11.96 1.87 4.42
N ASP A 99 12.41 2.53 5.48
CA ASP A 99 13.13 1.85 6.56
C ASP A 99 12.18 0.92 7.34
N ILE A 100 12.41 -0.39 7.20
CA ILE A 100 11.69 -1.44 7.93
C ILE A 100 11.93 -1.38 9.45
N ARG A 101 12.95 -0.65 9.91
CA ARG A 101 13.24 -0.43 11.34
C ARG A 101 12.32 0.60 11.97
N ASP A 102 11.64 1.43 11.16
CA ASP A 102 10.57 2.29 11.65
C ASP A 102 9.35 1.44 12.04
N GLN A 103 9.27 1.08 13.32
CA GLN A 103 8.19 0.26 13.85
C GLN A 103 6.82 0.93 13.73
N ARG A 104 6.76 2.28 13.77
CA ARG A 104 5.52 3.03 13.65
C ARG A 104 4.99 2.94 12.22
N MET A 105 5.87 3.07 11.24
CA MET A 105 5.59 2.85 9.82
C MET A 105 5.05 1.44 9.58
N VAL A 106 5.81 0.41 9.98
CA VAL A 106 5.44 -1.00 9.75
C VAL A 106 4.09 -1.32 10.38
N MET A 107 3.82 -0.81 11.59
CA MET A 107 2.54 -1.00 12.25
C MET A 107 1.37 -0.34 11.49
N ASP A 108 1.54 0.87 10.96
CA ASP A 108 0.50 1.53 10.17
C ASP A 108 0.20 0.76 8.88
N VAL A 109 1.25 0.34 8.16
CA VAL A 109 1.12 -0.48 6.95
C VAL A 109 0.44 -1.81 7.28
N THR A 110 0.83 -2.47 8.36
CA THR A 110 0.21 -3.74 8.82
C THR A 110 -1.28 -3.58 9.07
N ARG A 111 -1.74 -2.51 9.74
CA ARG A 111 -3.18 -2.26 9.95
C ARG A 111 -3.93 -2.09 8.62
N ARG A 112 -3.32 -1.44 7.64
CA ARG A 112 -3.93 -1.22 6.32
C ARG A 112 -3.98 -2.49 5.50
N VAL A 113 -2.91 -3.29 5.51
CA VAL A 113 -2.88 -4.64 4.94
C VAL A 113 -4.00 -5.47 5.55
N SER A 114 -4.13 -5.48 6.88
CA SER A 114 -5.15 -6.24 7.60
C SER A 114 -6.58 -5.91 7.13
N LYS A 115 -6.89 -4.63 6.91
CA LYS A 115 -8.17 -4.20 6.34
C LYS A 115 -8.33 -4.63 4.88
N ALA A 116 -7.27 -4.55 4.08
CA ALA A 116 -7.30 -4.91 2.67
C ALA A 116 -7.49 -6.42 2.44
N VAL A 117 -6.77 -7.27 3.20
CA VAL A 117 -6.92 -8.74 3.12
C VAL A 117 -8.31 -9.18 3.57
N LYS A 118 -8.89 -8.54 4.59
CA LYS A 118 -10.28 -8.81 4.99
C LYS A 118 -11.29 -8.50 3.89
N LEU A 119 -11.14 -7.36 3.21
CA LEU A 119 -11.97 -7.03 2.05
C LEU A 119 -11.76 -8.01 0.88
N LEU A 120 -10.54 -8.52 0.69
CA LEU A 120 -10.25 -9.53 -0.34
C LEU A 120 -10.84 -10.90 0.03
N GLU A 121 -10.86 -11.24 1.32
CA GLU A 121 -11.49 -12.46 1.86
C GLU A 121 -13.01 -12.41 1.67
N GLU A 122 -13.66 -11.29 1.98
CA GLU A 122 -15.09 -11.05 1.71
C GLU A 122 -15.43 -11.23 0.22
N ARG A 123 -14.49 -10.86 -0.67
CA ARG A 123 -14.61 -11.03 -2.12
C ARG A 123 -14.18 -12.41 -2.63
N LYS A 124 -13.87 -13.34 -1.72
CA LYS A 124 -13.41 -14.70 -2.03
C LYS A 124 -12.15 -14.74 -2.92
N ALA A 125 -11.31 -13.70 -2.86
CA ALA A 125 -10.05 -13.64 -3.60
C ALA A 125 -8.88 -14.26 -2.81
N VAL A 126 -8.96 -14.21 -1.48
CA VAL A 126 -7.98 -14.80 -0.55
C VAL A 126 -8.72 -15.60 0.52
N ARG A 127 -7.99 -16.47 1.23
CA ARG A 127 -8.46 -17.21 2.39
C ARG A 127 -7.53 -16.94 3.56
N GLY A 128 -8.09 -16.69 4.75
CA GLY A 128 -7.34 -16.66 5.99
C GLY A 128 -7.35 -18.03 6.68
N THR A 129 -6.18 -18.49 7.13
CA THR A 129 -6.04 -19.65 8.02
C THR A 129 -5.12 -19.30 9.19
N LYS A 130 -5.18 -20.08 10.26
CA LYS A 130 -4.22 -19.95 11.37
C LYS A 130 -3.05 -20.89 11.15
N ASP A 131 -1.83 -20.38 11.28
CA ASP A 131 -0.63 -21.20 11.27
C ASP A 131 -0.47 -21.99 12.58
N ARG A 132 0.59 -22.81 12.67
CA ARG A 132 0.92 -23.61 13.87
C ARG A 132 1.15 -22.74 15.12
N MET A 133 1.48 -21.46 14.95
CA MET A 133 1.70 -20.49 16.03
C MET A 133 0.42 -19.70 16.36
N GLY A 134 -0.71 -20.01 15.73
CA GLY A 134 -1.99 -19.32 15.92
C GLY A 134 -2.09 -17.97 15.22
N ARG A 135 -1.12 -17.60 14.37
CA ARG A 135 -1.11 -16.35 13.61
C ARG A 135 -1.96 -16.50 12.35
N TRP A 136 -2.66 -15.44 11.98
CA TRP A 136 -3.39 -15.40 10.71
C TRP A 136 -2.41 -15.28 9.53
N VAL A 137 -2.46 -16.27 8.66
CA VAL A 137 -1.79 -16.28 7.36
C VAL A 137 -2.83 -16.24 6.24
N TRP A 138 -2.45 -15.60 5.15
CA TRP A 138 -3.29 -15.37 3.99
C TRP A 138 -2.74 -16.13 2.80
N GLU A 139 -3.62 -16.77 2.04
CA GLU A 139 -3.31 -17.47 0.80
C GLU A 139 -4.36 -17.12 -0.27
N LEU A 140 -4.07 -17.37 -1.55
CA LEU A 140 -5.08 -17.20 -2.59
C LEU A 140 -6.22 -18.19 -2.41
N ALA A 141 -7.44 -17.73 -2.62
CA ALA A 141 -8.57 -18.64 -2.76
C ALA A 141 -8.41 -19.39 -4.09
N ILE A 142 -8.04 -20.67 -4.04
CA ILE A 142 -8.03 -21.53 -5.22
C ILE A 142 -9.44 -21.50 -5.82
N ARG A 143 -9.58 -21.04 -7.06
CA ARG A 143 -10.81 -21.27 -7.83
C ARG A 143 -10.88 -22.77 -8.08
N HIS A 144 -11.72 -23.48 -7.35
CA HIS A 144 -12.25 -24.73 -7.87
C HIS A 144 -13.10 -24.36 -9.09
N SER A 145 -12.52 -24.42 -10.28
CA SER A 145 -13.28 -24.74 -11.49
C SER A 145 -13.73 -26.19 -11.34
N ALA A 146 -14.85 -26.36 -10.62
CA ALA A 146 -15.66 -27.56 -10.64
C ALA A 146 -16.89 -27.26 -11.49
N GLU A 147 -16.72 -27.39 -12.80
CA GLU A 147 -17.75 -27.84 -13.75
C GLU A 147 -16.98 -28.85 -14.62
N ALA A 148 -16.99 -30.15 -14.26
CA ALA A 148 -18.03 -31.12 -14.56
C ALA A 148 -18.14 -31.36 -16.08
N SER A 149 -17.60 -32.52 -16.46
CA SER A 149 -18.01 -33.45 -17.54
C SER A 149 -18.68 -32.92 -18.80
#